data_AF-A0A954MDM7-F1
#
_entry.id   AF-A0A954MDM7-F1
#
_cell.length_a   1.000
_cell.length_b   1.000
_cell.length_c   1.000
_cell.angle_alpha   90.00
_cell.angle_beta   90.00
_cell.angle_gamma   90.00
#
_symmetry.space_group_name_H-M   'P 1'
#
loop_
_entity.id
_entity.type
_entity.pdbx_description
1 polymer ?
#
loop_
_entity_poly.entity_id
_entity_poly.type
_entity_poly.pdbx_seq_one_letter_code
_entity_poly.pdbx_strand_id
1 'polypeptide(L)'
;MKRYGLTLLMILLTWTSTEAQVRQFPYEARVVAEQTYARSGGGDAFYPTISLPVGTTVRVHRHDPGGWYMIDPPEGSFSWVPEKFVKRISVDEGEVIEGDAVVFVGSAFGDETSVWQRKLLAGENVRILGEKQVDTLSGLKAMLKIAPPAREYRWVQGTAVVPVAEAARMQRDQDPYAVPSHLVQRSPSPVDGESGVTTLPAPGPEQQRDANGKAASQSPYSPSQQMVRLQQIRQEQRDLQLLDQRFRSMILSDPSGWDLQEMETAYQELQQRANYKPVAAQIDLRYPAIQRYRQRKAEYDDLKRLTSQTERRDAELLAQQFGLPTSEPPTTFPTDPALISPPEGSLVPSPVVFDGAQSPLMIADSGLQMTPPVSTETGILLSGGVADGKTASQIPANSPYVGAGIVRRTQTQDAEKYVLMSPGGKVLATLRAESADVNLAEQVGKSVGLQGKRWFDDAVGTDVIEVSGLEAVRLR
;
A
#
# COMPACT_ATOMS: atom_id res chain seq x y z
N MET A 1 9.60 3.69 80.70
CA MET A 1 10.60 4.42 79.88
C MET A 1 10.74 3.70 78.54
N LYS A 2 11.04 4.42 77.45
CA LYS A 2 11.12 3.88 76.08
C LYS A 2 12.42 3.09 75.85
N ARG A 3 12.36 1.96 75.15
CA ARG A 3 13.43 1.48 74.25
C ARG A 3 12.81 0.85 73.01
N TYR A 4 13.11 1.41 71.84
CA TYR A 4 12.65 0.93 70.54
C TYR A 4 13.68 -0.05 69.97
N GLY A 5 13.21 -1.17 69.40
CA GLY A 5 13.98 -1.99 68.49
C GLY A 5 13.51 -1.72 67.06
N LEU A 6 14.26 -0.91 66.31
CA LEU A 6 13.97 -0.61 64.90
C LEU A 6 14.96 -1.36 64.01
N THR A 7 14.58 -2.53 63.51
CA THR A 7 15.39 -3.29 62.55
C THR A 7 15.11 -2.78 61.13
N LEU A 8 15.95 -1.87 60.63
CA LEU A 8 15.81 -1.28 59.30
C LEU A 8 16.41 -2.22 58.24
N LEU A 9 15.57 -2.94 57.49
CA LEU A 9 16.01 -3.77 56.36
C LEU A 9 16.22 -2.89 55.12
N MET A 10 17.45 -2.45 54.88
CA MET A 10 17.85 -1.74 53.67
C MET A 10 17.87 -2.69 52.46
N ILE A 11 16.79 -2.69 51.67
CA ILE A 11 16.75 -3.35 50.36
C ILE A 11 17.35 -2.39 49.32
N LEU A 12 18.61 -2.63 48.93
CA LEU A 12 19.20 -1.98 47.76
C LEU A 12 18.52 -2.51 46.49
N LEU A 13 17.64 -1.70 45.89
CA LEU A 13 17.23 -1.89 44.50
C LEU A 13 18.37 -1.41 43.58
N THR A 14 19.22 -2.34 43.14
CA THR A 14 20.19 -2.06 42.07
C THR A 14 19.44 -1.87 40.76
N TRP A 15 19.31 -0.62 40.31
CA TRP A 15 18.80 -0.32 38.97
C TRP A 15 19.86 -0.73 37.95
N THR A 16 19.63 -1.84 37.26
CA THR A 16 20.38 -2.21 36.05
C THR A 16 19.92 -1.31 34.91
N SER A 17 20.64 -0.20 34.67
CA SER A 17 20.45 0.61 33.47
C SER A 17 20.83 -0.22 32.25
N THR A 18 19.84 -0.70 31.51
CA THR A 18 20.05 -1.26 30.17
C THR A 18 20.48 -0.11 29.25
N GLU A 19 21.77 0.02 28.97
CA GLU A 19 22.24 0.92 27.92
C GLU A 19 21.74 0.46 26.56
N ALA A 20 20.64 1.05 26.11
CA ALA A 20 20.33 1.10 24.69
C ALA A 20 21.35 2.04 24.02
N GLN A 21 22.49 1.49 23.59
CA GLN A 21 23.51 2.29 22.89
C GLN A 21 22.88 2.97 21.67
N VAL A 22 22.87 4.31 21.68
CA VAL A 22 22.46 5.14 20.55
C VAL A 22 23.45 4.92 19.41
N ARG A 23 23.12 4.00 18.50
CA ARG A 23 23.98 3.67 17.35
C ARG A 23 24.02 4.88 16.40
N GLN A 24 25.22 5.38 16.12
CA GLN A 24 25.42 6.41 15.09
C GLN A 24 25.18 5.82 13.70
N PHE A 25 24.57 6.59 12.81
CA PHE A 25 24.28 6.18 11.42
C PHE A 25 25.13 6.97 10.42
N PRO A 26 25.53 6.37 9.28
CA PRO A 26 25.38 4.95 8.96
C PRO A 26 26.41 4.08 9.72
N TYR A 27 26.14 2.78 9.86
CA TYR A 27 27.08 1.82 10.46
C TYR A 27 27.07 0.47 9.74
N GLU A 28 28.18 -0.27 9.83
CA GLU A 28 28.29 -1.61 9.26
C GLU A 28 27.68 -2.67 10.17
N ALA A 29 26.81 -3.52 9.61
CA ALA A 29 26.24 -4.69 10.26
C ALA A 29 26.59 -5.96 9.48
N ARG A 30 26.75 -7.07 10.20
CA ARG A 30 27.00 -8.41 9.64
C ARG A 30 25.75 -9.26 9.74
N VAL A 31 25.42 -9.95 8.66
CA VAL A 31 24.34 -10.95 8.61
C VAL A 31 24.72 -12.15 9.47
N VAL A 32 23.83 -12.52 10.39
CA VAL A 32 23.99 -13.68 11.29
C VAL A 32 22.91 -14.74 11.10
N ALA A 33 21.77 -14.41 10.46
CA ALA A 33 20.74 -15.38 10.15
C ALA A 33 21.15 -16.28 8.97
N GLU A 34 20.97 -17.60 9.09
CA GLU A 34 21.29 -18.59 8.06
C GLU A 34 20.65 -18.31 6.70
N GLN A 35 19.43 -17.75 6.72
CA GLN A 35 18.71 -17.31 5.53
C GLN A 35 18.08 -15.95 5.79
N THR A 36 18.52 -14.93 5.06
CA THR A 36 17.83 -13.63 5.00
C THR A 36 17.96 -13.01 3.61
N TYR A 37 17.15 -11.98 3.36
CA TYR A 37 16.99 -11.38 2.04
C TYR A 37 16.93 -9.87 2.15
N ALA A 38 17.55 -9.17 1.22
CA ALA A 38 17.30 -7.75 1.03
C ALA A 38 16.00 -7.58 0.23
N ARG A 39 15.08 -6.76 0.71
CA ARG A 39 13.75 -6.50 0.11
C ARG A 39 13.68 -5.12 -0.56
N SER A 40 12.68 -4.95 -1.41
CA SER A 40 12.42 -3.69 -2.14
C SER A 40 11.83 -2.55 -1.30
N GLY A 41 11.45 -2.83 -0.05
CA GLY A 41 10.90 -1.89 0.94
C GLY A 41 10.84 -2.53 2.33
N GLY A 42 10.59 -1.73 3.38
CA GLY A 42 10.49 -2.20 4.76
C GLY A 42 9.15 -2.88 5.04
N GLY A 43 9.12 -4.22 5.05
CA GLY A 43 7.92 -5.01 5.37
C GLY A 43 7.80 -6.28 4.53
N ASP A 44 7.04 -7.26 5.02
CA ASP A 44 6.83 -8.54 4.32
C ASP A 44 5.99 -8.41 3.05
N ALA A 45 5.28 -7.30 2.85
CA ALA A 45 4.57 -7.01 1.60
C ALA A 45 5.52 -6.72 0.42
N PHE A 46 6.77 -6.34 0.69
CA PHE A 46 7.77 -6.03 -0.32
C PHE A 46 8.51 -7.30 -0.77
N TYR A 47 8.75 -7.45 -2.08
CA TYR A 47 9.41 -8.65 -2.61
C TYR A 47 10.86 -8.75 -2.14
N PRO A 48 11.38 -9.98 -1.94
CA PRO A 48 12.81 -10.20 -1.85
C PRO A 48 13.48 -9.81 -3.18
N THR A 49 14.67 -9.23 -3.08
CA THR A 49 15.44 -8.73 -4.23
C THR A 49 16.77 -9.44 -4.41
N ILE A 50 17.43 -9.86 -3.33
CA ILE A 50 18.60 -10.73 -3.38
C ILE A 50 18.75 -11.49 -2.04
N SER A 51 19.38 -12.66 -2.07
CA SER A 51 19.75 -13.41 -0.87
C SER A 51 20.97 -12.78 -0.21
N LEU A 52 21.01 -12.80 1.12
CA LEU A 52 22.12 -12.30 1.93
C LEU A 52 22.72 -13.48 2.72
N PRO A 53 23.85 -14.05 2.29
CA PRO A 53 24.55 -15.10 3.02
C PRO A 53 24.99 -14.66 4.43
N VAL A 54 25.13 -15.62 5.36
CA VAL A 54 25.78 -15.40 6.66
C VAL A 54 27.16 -14.79 6.46
N GLY A 55 27.52 -13.83 7.31
CA GLY A 55 28.80 -13.15 7.25
C GLY A 55 28.85 -11.96 6.29
N THR A 56 27.86 -11.79 5.41
CA THR A 56 27.73 -10.61 4.53
C THR A 56 27.67 -9.34 5.38
N THR A 57 28.45 -8.33 4.99
CA THR A 57 28.44 -7.01 5.64
C THR A 57 27.55 -6.07 4.84
N VAL A 58 26.69 -5.33 5.53
CA VAL A 58 25.74 -4.35 4.97
C VAL A 58 25.80 -3.05 5.76
N ARG A 59 25.84 -1.93 5.04
CA ARG A 59 25.83 -0.60 5.64
C ARG A 59 24.41 -0.15 5.94
N VAL A 60 24.07 -0.06 7.22
CA VAL A 60 22.76 0.35 7.74
C VAL A 60 22.69 1.87 7.87
N HIS A 61 21.71 2.49 7.23
CA HIS A 61 21.48 3.94 7.24
C HIS A 61 20.37 4.39 8.19
N ARG A 62 19.36 3.54 8.43
CA ARG A 62 18.21 3.88 9.28
C ARG A 62 17.52 2.63 9.81
N HIS A 63 16.88 2.74 10.96
CA HIS A 63 15.93 1.75 11.49
C HIS A 63 14.51 2.25 11.28
N ASP A 64 13.69 1.46 10.60
CA ASP A 64 12.29 1.73 10.32
C ASP A 64 11.37 0.92 11.27
N PRO A 65 10.15 1.41 11.56
CA PRO A 65 9.15 0.69 12.35
C PRO A 65 8.90 -0.74 11.84
N GLY A 66 8.54 -1.64 12.75
CA GLY A 66 8.41 -3.07 12.44
C GLY A 66 9.75 -3.83 12.37
N GLY A 67 10.86 -3.18 12.72
CA GLY A 67 12.16 -3.84 12.84
C GLY A 67 12.89 -4.03 11.50
N TRP A 68 12.69 -3.14 10.54
CA TRP A 68 13.35 -3.18 9.23
C TRP A 68 14.49 -2.19 9.16
N TYR A 69 15.66 -2.61 8.68
CA TYR A 69 16.84 -1.76 8.58
C TYR A 69 17.07 -1.39 7.11
N MET A 70 17.09 -0.08 6.83
CA MET A 70 17.41 0.45 5.51
C MET A 70 18.92 0.33 5.29
N ILE A 71 19.31 -0.40 4.24
CA ILE A 71 20.69 -0.68 3.86
C ILE A 71 20.99 -0.17 2.45
N ASP A 72 22.27 0.00 2.13
CA ASP A 72 22.71 0.10 0.74
C ASP A 72 22.20 -1.10 -0.09
N PRO A 73 21.96 -0.94 -1.40
CA PRO A 73 21.77 -2.07 -2.30
C PRO A 73 22.96 -3.04 -2.24
N PRO A 74 22.78 -4.31 -1.83
CA PRO A 74 23.86 -5.28 -1.79
C PRO A 74 24.48 -5.53 -3.16
N GLU A 75 25.71 -6.05 -3.20
CA GLU A 75 26.37 -6.46 -4.45
C GLU A 75 25.47 -7.38 -5.29
N GLY A 76 25.43 -7.16 -6.61
CA GLY A 76 24.53 -7.86 -7.53
C GLY A 76 23.09 -7.32 -7.58
N SER A 77 22.73 -6.36 -6.71
CA SER A 77 21.49 -5.58 -6.86
C SER A 77 21.45 -4.82 -8.18
N PHE A 78 20.25 -4.65 -8.70
CA PHE A 78 19.99 -3.90 -9.93
C PHE A 78 18.59 -3.29 -9.88
N SER A 79 18.32 -2.39 -10.83
CA SER A 79 17.03 -1.73 -11.00
C SER A 79 16.61 -1.72 -12.47
N TRP A 80 15.33 -1.47 -12.74
CA TRP A 80 14.76 -1.42 -14.08
C TRP A 80 14.36 0.02 -14.43
N VAL A 81 14.76 0.49 -15.61
CA VAL A 81 14.28 1.76 -16.19
C VAL A 81 13.71 1.49 -17.59
N PRO A 82 12.58 2.10 -18.00
CA PRO A 82 12.05 1.93 -19.35
C PRO A 82 13.06 2.40 -20.40
N GLU A 83 13.36 1.56 -21.38
CA GLU A 83 14.43 1.80 -22.35
C GLU A 83 14.24 3.12 -23.12
N LYS A 84 12.99 3.44 -23.47
CA LYS A 84 12.63 4.67 -24.18
C LYS A 84 13.04 5.98 -23.48
N PHE A 85 13.40 5.94 -22.20
CA PHE A 85 13.85 7.12 -21.45
C PHE A 85 15.37 7.25 -21.35
N VAL A 86 16.13 6.30 -21.92
CA VAL A 86 17.60 6.27 -21.84
C VAL A 86 18.21 6.22 -23.25
N LYS A 87 18.99 7.23 -23.59
CA LYS A 87 19.85 7.22 -24.77
C LYS A 87 21.15 6.52 -24.40
N ARG A 88 21.45 5.38 -25.03
CA ARG A 88 22.72 4.69 -24.82
C ARG A 88 23.90 5.55 -25.31
N ILE A 89 24.92 5.67 -24.48
CA ILE A 89 26.22 6.29 -24.82
C ILE A 89 27.20 5.20 -25.24
N SER A 90 27.22 4.08 -24.52
CA SER A 90 28.04 2.89 -24.80
C SER A 90 27.18 1.62 -24.69
N VAL A 91 27.83 0.45 -24.61
CA VAL A 91 27.17 -0.83 -24.29
C VAL A 91 26.69 -0.87 -22.83
N ASP A 92 27.44 -0.24 -21.92
CA ASP A 92 27.28 -0.30 -20.47
C ASP A 92 26.94 1.06 -19.82
N GLU A 93 26.76 2.13 -20.60
CA GLU A 93 26.38 3.46 -20.13
C GLU A 93 25.26 4.08 -20.99
N GLY A 94 24.36 4.81 -20.34
CA GLY A 94 23.33 5.61 -20.99
C GLY A 94 22.99 6.87 -20.21
N GLU A 95 22.43 7.85 -20.91
CA GLU A 95 21.98 9.13 -20.40
C GLU A 95 20.45 9.17 -20.40
N VAL A 96 19.84 9.59 -19.29
CA VAL A 96 18.38 9.78 -19.22
C VAL A 96 18.00 11.01 -20.05
N ILE A 97 17.08 10.84 -21.01
CA ILE A 97 16.70 11.91 -21.97
C ILE A 97 15.41 12.66 -21.62
N GLU A 98 14.54 12.07 -20.80
CA GLU A 98 13.32 12.71 -20.32
C GLU A 98 13.39 12.88 -18.79
N GLY A 99 12.90 14.02 -18.29
CA GLY A 99 12.70 14.19 -16.85
C GLY A 99 11.64 13.21 -16.32
N ASP A 100 11.82 12.76 -15.08
CA ASP A 100 10.94 11.81 -14.38
C ASP A 100 10.97 10.34 -14.87
N ALA A 101 12.10 9.88 -15.43
CA ALA A 101 12.29 8.46 -15.73
C ALA A 101 12.21 7.61 -14.44
N VAL A 102 11.11 6.87 -14.28
CA VAL A 102 10.85 6.05 -13.08
C VAL A 102 11.75 4.82 -13.06
N VAL A 103 12.49 4.65 -11.96
CA VAL A 103 13.35 3.49 -11.70
C VAL A 103 12.67 2.55 -10.72
N PHE A 104 12.39 1.34 -11.20
CA PHE A 104 11.79 0.26 -10.43
C PHE A 104 12.86 -0.63 -9.82
N VAL A 105 12.60 -1.12 -8.61
CA VAL A 105 13.55 -1.91 -7.83
C VAL A 105 13.66 -3.32 -8.42
N GLY A 106 14.83 -3.73 -8.91
CA GLY A 106 14.99 -5.06 -9.53
C GLY A 106 15.14 -6.20 -8.51
N SER A 107 14.82 -7.42 -8.93
CA SER A 107 14.99 -8.65 -8.13
C SER A 107 15.82 -9.71 -8.87
N ALA A 108 16.81 -10.30 -8.20
CA ALA A 108 17.52 -11.48 -8.70
C ALA A 108 16.62 -12.73 -8.82
N PHE A 109 15.41 -12.69 -8.27
CA PHE A 109 14.45 -13.78 -8.29
C PHE A 109 13.38 -13.66 -9.40
N GLY A 110 13.33 -12.55 -10.15
CA GLY A 110 12.31 -12.32 -11.18
C GLY A 110 12.27 -10.91 -11.78
N ASP A 111 11.23 -10.63 -12.57
CA ASP A 111 11.05 -9.36 -13.29
C ASP A 111 10.04 -8.44 -12.57
N GLU A 112 10.26 -8.23 -11.28
CA GLU A 112 9.42 -7.40 -10.43
C GLU A 112 9.65 -5.91 -10.70
N THR A 113 8.56 -5.18 -10.92
CA THR A 113 8.56 -3.72 -11.11
C THR A 113 7.42 -3.04 -10.35
N SER A 114 6.92 -3.65 -9.26
CA SER A 114 5.79 -3.08 -8.49
C SER A 114 6.20 -2.02 -7.48
N VAL A 115 7.50 -1.81 -7.28
CA VAL A 115 8.05 -0.81 -6.35
C VAL A 115 9.06 0.03 -7.12
N TRP A 116 8.95 1.34 -6.97
CA TRP A 116 9.92 2.33 -7.46
C TRP A 116 10.40 3.16 -6.26
N GLN A 117 11.60 3.72 -6.36
CA GLN A 117 12.19 4.56 -5.30
C GLN A 117 12.78 5.87 -5.82
N ARG A 118 13.32 5.83 -7.05
CA ARG A 118 13.93 7.00 -7.71
C ARG A 118 13.16 7.32 -8.98
N LYS A 119 13.01 8.62 -9.22
CA LYS A 119 12.91 9.20 -10.54
C LYS A 119 14.29 9.76 -10.89
N LEU A 120 14.71 9.56 -12.13
CA LEU A 120 15.91 10.20 -12.68
C LEU A 120 15.52 11.43 -13.49
N LEU A 121 16.35 12.46 -13.42
CA LEU A 121 16.24 13.67 -14.21
C LEU A 121 16.94 13.50 -15.56
N ALA A 122 16.55 14.31 -16.55
CA ALA A 122 17.28 14.37 -17.81
C ALA A 122 18.74 14.78 -17.57
N GLY A 123 19.68 14.10 -18.25
CA GLY A 123 21.13 14.23 -18.04
C GLY A 123 21.71 13.41 -16.88
N GLU A 124 20.90 12.67 -16.10
CA GLU A 124 21.46 11.67 -15.17
C GLU A 124 22.00 10.46 -15.95
N ASN A 125 23.25 10.07 -15.69
CA ASN A 125 23.85 8.87 -16.28
C ASN A 125 23.46 7.60 -15.51
N VAL A 126 23.23 6.51 -16.25
CA VAL A 126 22.97 5.17 -15.73
C VAL A 126 23.99 4.17 -16.28
N ARG A 127 24.44 3.25 -15.42
CA ARG A 127 25.24 2.09 -15.83
C ARG A 127 24.31 0.95 -16.23
N ILE A 128 24.32 0.55 -17.49
CA ILE A 128 23.52 -0.53 -18.07
C ILE A 128 24.19 -1.87 -17.75
N LEU A 129 23.38 -2.83 -17.30
CA LEU A 129 23.76 -4.20 -16.94
C LEU A 129 23.09 -5.26 -17.85
N GLY A 130 22.24 -4.81 -18.78
CA GLY A 130 21.49 -5.64 -19.71
C GLY A 130 20.12 -5.04 -20.06
N GLU A 131 19.31 -5.82 -20.76
CA GLU A 131 17.99 -5.41 -21.28
C GLU A 131 17.02 -6.61 -21.22
N LYS A 132 15.72 -6.32 -21.06
CA LYS A 132 14.69 -7.36 -21.08
C LYS A 132 13.31 -6.79 -21.41
N GLN A 133 12.48 -7.59 -22.07
CA GLN A 133 11.04 -7.38 -22.12
C GLN A 133 10.42 -7.81 -20.78
N VAL A 134 9.96 -6.85 -19.99
CA VAL A 134 9.42 -7.06 -18.64
C VAL A 134 7.92 -6.86 -18.62
N ASP A 135 7.19 -7.78 -17.99
CA ASP A 135 5.75 -7.70 -17.86
C ASP A 135 5.32 -6.78 -16.69
N THR A 136 5.24 -5.48 -17.00
CA THR A 136 4.85 -4.43 -16.05
C THR A 136 3.33 -4.34 -15.90
N LEU A 137 2.81 -3.71 -14.84
CA LEU A 137 1.36 -3.53 -14.66
C LEU A 137 0.65 -2.96 -15.90
N SER A 138 1.28 -2.03 -16.64
CA SER A 138 0.74 -1.46 -17.90
C SER A 138 1.03 -2.29 -19.16
N GLY A 139 1.36 -3.57 -19.00
CA GLY A 139 1.73 -4.50 -20.09
C GLY A 139 3.24 -4.68 -20.26
N LEU A 140 3.60 -5.49 -21.25
CA LEU A 140 4.97 -5.82 -21.63
C LEU A 140 5.72 -4.57 -22.13
N LYS A 141 6.91 -4.30 -21.58
CA LYS A 141 7.74 -3.14 -21.95
C LYS A 141 9.21 -3.52 -22.05
N ALA A 142 9.91 -2.89 -23.00
CA ALA A 142 11.36 -2.93 -23.06
C ALA A 142 11.95 -2.12 -21.90
N MET A 143 12.72 -2.79 -21.04
CA MET A 143 13.37 -2.22 -19.87
C MET A 143 14.87 -2.46 -19.93
N LEU A 144 15.66 -1.45 -19.55
CA LEU A 144 17.08 -1.62 -19.27
C LEU A 144 17.26 -2.04 -17.82
N LYS A 145 18.07 -3.07 -17.63
CA LYS A 145 18.63 -3.46 -16.34
C LYS A 145 19.76 -2.48 -16.06
N ILE A 146 19.69 -1.72 -14.97
CA ILE A 146 20.72 -0.75 -14.59
C ILE A 146 21.29 -1.06 -13.20
N ALA A 147 22.49 -0.59 -12.93
CA ALA A 147 22.99 -0.53 -11.56
C ALA A 147 22.06 0.37 -10.71
N PRO A 148 21.84 0.07 -9.41
CA PRO A 148 20.97 0.88 -8.57
C PRO A 148 21.50 2.33 -8.56
N PRO A 149 20.67 3.34 -8.91
CA PRO A 149 21.10 4.73 -8.91
C PRO A 149 21.39 5.21 -7.49
N ALA A 150 22.18 6.28 -7.37
CA ALA A 150 22.47 6.90 -6.09
C ALA A 150 21.17 7.26 -5.34
N ARG A 151 21.18 7.02 -4.02
CA ARG A 151 20.04 7.19 -3.09
C ARG A 151 18.87 6.22 -3.29
N GLU A 152 19.08 5.09 -3.99
CA GLU A 152 18.24 3.90 -3.82
C GLU A 152 18.71 3.07 -2.63
N TYR A 153 17.80 2.39 -1.94
CA TYR A 153 18.09 1.54 -0.78
C TYR A 153 17.37 0.19 -0.86
N ARG A 154 17.78 -0.76 -0.03
CA ARG A 154 17.09 -2.03 0.21
C ARG A 154 16.83 -2.20 1.71
N TRP A 155 16.01 -3.17 2.09
CA TRP A 155 15.67 -3.41 3.51
C TRP A 155 15.98 -4.84 3.93
N VAL A 156 16.56 -5.00 5.11
CA VAL A 156 16.78 -6.30 5.75
C VAL A 156 16.10 -6.31 7.12
N GLN A 157 15.69 -7.48 7.61
CA GLN A 157 15.13 -7.61 8.95
C GLN A 157 16.24 -7.34 9.99
N GLY A 158 15.98 -6.46 10.96
CA GLY A 158 16.97 -6.05 11.96
C GLY A 158 17.44 -7.20 12.86
N THR A 159 16.61 -8.22 13.09
CA THR A 159 16.99 -9.44 13.82
C THR A 159 17.92 -10.36 13.04
N ALA A 160 18.10 -10.15 11.73
CA ALA A 160 18.99 -10.95 10.89
C ALA A 160 20.42 -10.41 10.82
N VAL A 161 20.67 -9.21 11.37
CA VAL A 161 21.96 -8.51 11.32
C VAL A 161 22.37 -7.97 12.70
N VAL A 162 23.65 -8.02 13.03
CA VAL A 162 24.22 -7.36 14.23
C VAL A 162 25.36 -6.43 13.82
N PRO A 163 25.63 -5.30 14.49
CA PRO A 163 26.75 -4.43 14.17
C PRO A 163 28.07 -5.20 14.08
N VAL A 164 28.98 -4.83 13.17
CA VAL A 164 30.26 -5.54 13.02
C VAL A 164 31.08 -5.57 14.32
N ALA A 165 31.03 -4.49 15.12
CA ALA A 165 31.67 -4.44 16.44
C ALA A 165 31.03 -5.40 17.46
N GLU A 166 29.74 -5.69 17.33
CA GLU A 166 29.00 -6.64 18.17
C GLU A 166 29.25 -8.09 17.70
N ALA A 167 29.22 -8.33 16.39
CA ALA A 167 29.64 -9.59 15.77
C ALA A 167 31.06 -9.99 16.18
N ALA A 168 32.00 -9.04 16.19
CA ALA A 168 33.38 -9.28 16.59
C ALA A 168 33.54 -9.60 18.08
N ARG A 169 32.65 -9.09 18.96
CA ARG A 169 32.59 -9.48 20.38
C ARG A 169 32.01 -10.88 20.52
N MET A 170 30.88 -11.17 19.89
CA MET A 170 30.26 -12.50 19.89
C MET A 170 31.22 -13.58 19.39
N GLN A 171 31.94 -13.32 18.30
CA GLN A 171 32.92 -14.27 17.75
C GLN A 171 34.11 -14.50 18.69
N ARG A 172 34.57 -13.46 19.40
CA ARG A 172 35.63 -13.55 20.41
C ARG A 172 35.16 -14.35 21.63
N ASP A 173 33.92 -14.13 22.06
CA ASP A 173 33.35 -14.78 23.24
C ASP A 173 32.99 -16.26 22.99
N GLN A 174 32.90 -16.65 21.72
CA GLN A 174 32.73 -18.04 21.25
C GLN A 174 34.05 -18.78 21.00
N ASP A 175 35.18 -18.07 20.91
CA ASP A 175 36.50 -18.69 20.74
C ASP A 175 37.05 -19.11 22.12
N PRO A 176 37.20 -20.42 22.40
CA PRO A 176 37.66 -20.92 23.69
C PRO A 176 39.12 -20.55 24.01
N TYR A 177 39.87 -20.00 23.05
CA TYR A 177 41.24 -19.53 23.22
C TYR A 177 41.37 -18.00 23.31
N ALA A 178 40.29 -17.25 23.07
CA ALA A 178 40.28 -15.80 23.21
C ALA A 178 39.78 -15.36 24.60
N VAL A 179 40.24 -14.20 25.07
CA VAL A 179 39.77 -13.62 26.34
C VAL A 179 38.34 -13.08 26.15
N PRO A 180 37.32 -13.58 26.88
CA PRO A 180 35.95 -13.11 26.76
C PRO A 180 35.82 -11.61 27.05
N SER A 181 34.99 -10.93 26.27
CA SER A 181 34.80 -9.49 26.29
C SER A 181 34.33 -8.95 27.65
N HIS A 182 33.60 -9.78 28.43
CA HIS A 182 33.18 -9.47 29.80
C HIS A 182 34.34 -9.37 30.81
N LEU A 183 35.52 -9.95 30.54
CA LEU A 183 36.72 -9.80 31.38
C LEU A 183 37.50 -8.52 31.03
N VAL A 184 37.44 -8.07 29.78
CA VAL A 184 38.24 -6.92 29.27
C VAL A 184 37.72 -5.58 29.80
N GLN A 185 36.42 -5.46 30.10
CA GLN A 185 35.80 -4.20 30.55
C GLN A 185 36.18 -3.77 31.99
N ARG A 186 36.98 -4.53 32.73
CA ARG A 186 37.35 -4.23 34.13
C ARG A 186 38.77 -3.67 34.33
N SER A 187 39.48 -3.31 33.26
CA SER A 187 40.87 -2.83 33.36
C SER A 187 41.08 -1.47 32.69
N PRO A 188 41.49 -0.42 33.43
CA PRO A 188 42.21 0.70 32.84
C PRO A 188 43.60 0.20 32.36
N SER A 189 44.00 0.61 31.17
CA SER A 189 45.33 0.30 30.59
C SER A 189 46.42 1.27 31.12
N PRO A 190 47.72 1.10 30.78
CA PRO A 190 48.44 -0.09 30.28
C PRO A 190 49.70 -0.45 31.11
N VAL A 191 50.27 -1.64 30.93
CA VAL A 191 51.73 -1.87 31.11
C VAL A 191 52.22 -2.98 30.17
N ASP A 192 53.51 -2.92 29.82
CA ASP A 192 54.17 -3.68 28.76
C ASP A 192 54.38 -5.17 29.05
N GLY A 193 54.52 -5.99 27.99
CA GLY A 193 54.85 -7.43 28.12
C GLY A 193 54.98 -8.14 26.77
N GLU A 194 56.11 -8.82 26.54
CA GLU A 194 56.55 -9.33 25.24
C GLU A 194 55.87 -10.62 24.73
N SER A 195 55.82 -10.73 23.39
CA SER A 195 56.14 -11.89 22.53
C SER A 195 55.89 -13.34 22.99
N GLY A 196 55.13 -14.08 22.17
CA GLY A 196 55.09 -15.55 22.20
C GLY A 196 54.39 -16.17 20.98
N VAL A 197 55.14 -16.49 19.92
CA VAL A 197 54.64 -17.23 18.74
C VAL A 197 54.79 -18.73 18.96
N THR A 198 53.74 -19.52 18.71
CA THR A 198 53.79 -20.98 18.43
C THR A 198 52.54 -21.40 17.64
N THR A 199 52.61 -22.54 16.93
CA THR A 199 51.86 -22.79 15.69
C THR A 199 51.03 -24.09 15.71
N LEU A 200 49.73 -23.99 15.37
CA LEU A 200 48.81 -25.07 14.91
C LEU A 200 48.49 -26.24 15.89
N PRO A 201 47.43 -27.07 15.67
CA PRO A 201 46.49 -27.12 14.52
C PRO A 201 44.99 -26.95 14.86
N ALA A 202 44.14 -26.91 13.83
CA ALA A 202 42.68 -26.76 13.94
C ALA A 202 41.92 -28.10 13.95
N PRO A 203 40.79 -28.21 14.68
CA PRO A 203 39.74 -29.20 14.44
C PRO A 203 38.65 -28.67 13.49
N GLY A 204 37.97 -29.59 12.78
CA GLY A 204 36.91 -29.28 11.81
C GLY A 204 35.53 -28.99 12.44
N PRO A 205 34.51 -28.67 11.60
CA PRO A 205 33.20 -28.24 12.08
C PRO A 205 32.35 -29.41 12.57
N GLU A 206 32.14 -29.52 13.87
CA GLU A 206 31.09 -30.38 14.43
C GLU A 206 29.72 -29.69 14.34
N GLN A 207 28.74 -30.42 13.81
CA GLN A 207 27.35 -29.98 13.74
C GLN A 207 26.74 -29.97 15.14
N GLN A 208 26.60 -28.80 15.77
CA GLN A 208 25.73 -28.66 16.94
C GLN A 208 24.29 -28.93 16.52
N ARG A 209 23.73 -30.03 17.06
CA ARG A 209 22.29 -30.35 17.01
C ARG A 209 21.72 -30.19 18.41
N ASP A 210 20.75 -29.30 18.54
CA ASP A 210 20.03 -29.06 19.79
C ASP A 210 19.25 -30.31 20.23
N ALA A 211 19.49 -30.77 21.46
CA ALA A 211 18.92 -31.99 22.00
C ALA A 211 17.41 -31.91 22.37
N ASN A 212 16.62 -31.04 21.71
CA ASN A 212 15.20 -30.86 22.03
C ASN A 212 14.26 -30.59 20.82
N GLY A 213 14.68 -30.94 19.60
CA GLY A 213 13.76 -31.22 18.48
C GLY A 213 12.81 -30.10 18.04
N LYS A 214 13.05 -28.84 18.42
CA LYS A 214 12.35 -27.67 17.88
C LYS A 214 13.24 -27.01 16.85
N ALA A 215 12.77 -26.99 15.61
CA ALA A 215 13.43 -26.23 14.55
C ALA A 215 13.62 -24.77 15.00
N ALA A 216 14.82 -24.23 14.75
CA ALA A 216 14.99 -22.78 14.64
C ALA A 216 13.89 -22.26 13.71
N SER A 217 13.28 -21.13 14.04
CA SER A 217 12.08 -20.63 13.37
C SER A 217 12.37 -20.18 11.95
N GLN A 218 12.46 -21.14 11.03
CA GLN A 218 12.52 -20.90 9.59
C GLN A 218 11.26 -20.13 9.20
N SER A 219 11.45 -18.95 8.62
CA SER A 219 10.34 -18.13 8.14
C SER A 219 9.50 -18.96 7.16
N PRO A 220 8.17 -19.09 7.35
CA PRO A 220 7.34 -20.07 6.62
C PRO A 220 7.09 -19.71 5.14
N TYR A 221 7.90 -18.83 4.56
CA TYR A 221 7.82 -18.37 3.17
C TYR A 221 9.20 -18.40 2.52
N SER A 222 9.40 -19.35 1.60
CA SER A 222 10.53 -19.31 0.67
C SER A 222 10.37 -18.13 -0.32
N PRO A 223 11.45 -17.47 -0.77
CA PRO A 223 11.38 -16.41 -1.77
C PRO A 223 10.57 -16.80 -3.00
N SER A 224 10.74 -18.02 -3.52
CA SER A 224 9.99 -18.50 -4.69
C SER A 224 8.48 -18.50 -4.46
N GLN A 225 8.02 -18.94 -3.28
CA GLN A 225 6.60 -18.94 -2.91
C GLN A 225 6.05 -17.53 -2.76
N GLN A 226 6.81 -16.62 -2.14
CA GLN A 226 6.41 -15.22 -2.02
C GLN A 226 6.35 -14.52 -3.39
N MET A 227 7.28 -14.84 -4.29
CA MET A 227 7.35 -14.29 -5.64
C MET A 227 6.19 -14.79 -6.51
N VAL A 228 5.90 -16.10 -6.49
CA VAL A 228 4.71 -16.67 -7.13
C VAL A 228 3.43 -16.00 -6.62
N ARG A 229 3.31 -15.77 -5.30
CA ARG A 229 2.16 -15.06 -4.71
C ARG A 229 2.05 -13.62 -5.21
N LEU A 230 3.16 -12.87 -5.31
CA LEU A 230 3.15 -11.49 -5.80
C LEU A 230 2.90 -11.39 -7.30
N GLN A 231 3.36 -12.37 -8.09
CA GLN A 231 3.04 -12.50 -9.51
C GLN A 231 1.55 -12.83 -9.71
N GLN A 232 0.99 -13.75 -8.91
CA GLN A 232 -0.45 -14.02 -8.89
C GLN A 232 -1.26 -12.77 -8.54
N ILE A 233 -0.89 -12.01 -7.49
CA ILE A 233 -1.57 -10.76 -7.13
C ILE A 233 -1.51 -9.74 -8.29
N ARG A 234 -0.36 -9.61 -8.97
CA ARG A 234 -0.20 -8.73 -10.15
C ARG A 234 -1.11 -9.17 -11.30
N GLN A 235 -1.23 -10.47 -11.54
CA GLN A 235 -2.09 -11.03 -12.58
C GLN A 235 -3.57 -10.79 -12.27
N GLU A 236 -4.03 -11.10 -11.05
CA GLU A 236 -5.40 -10.83 -10.60
C GLU A 236 -5.77 -9.35 -10.71
N GLN A 237 -4.84 -8.43 -10.40
CA GLN A 237 -5.02 -6.99 -10.59
C GLN A 237 -5.11 -6.58 -12.06
N ARG A 238 -4.28 -7.16 -12.95
CA ARG A 238 -4.36 -6.87 -14.39
C ARG A 238 -5.64 -7.40 -15.01
N ASP A 239 -6.04 -8.62 -14.65
CA ASP A 239 -7.29 -9.22 -15.13
C ASP A 239 -8.49 -8.32 -14.78
N LEU A 240 -8.52 -7.79 -13.55
CA LEU A 240 -9.54 -6.81 -13.13
C LEU A 240 -9.49 -5.52 -13.97
N GLN A 241 -8.30 -4.98 -14.24
CA GLN A 241 -8.15 -3.78 -15.08
C GLN A 241 -8.62 -4.02 -16.53
N LEU A 242 -8.34 -5.20 -17.09
CA LEU A 242 -8.80 -5.58 -18.44
C LEU A 242 -10.33 -5.73 -18.50
N LEU A 243 -10.95 -6.32 -17.47
CA LEU A 243 -12.41 -6.39 -17.37
C LEU A 243 -13.03 -5.00 -17.21
N ASP A 244 -12.48 -4.14 -16.34
CA ASP A 244 -12.94 -2.76 -16.17
C ASP A 244 -12.82 -1.94 -17.46
N GLN A 245 -11.74 -2.13 -18.23
CA GLN A 245 -11.56 -1.51 -19.55
C GLN A 245 -12.60 -2.04 -20.56
N ARG A 246 -12.82 -3.36 -20.60
CA ARG A 246 -13.81 -3.99 -21.50
C ARG A 246 -15.22 -3.50 -21.19
N PHE A 247 -15.63 -3.54 -19.91
CA PHE A 247 -16.91 -3.02 -19.44
C PHE A 247 -17.07 -1.53 -19.78
N ARG A 248 -16.05 -0.71 -19.53
CA ARG A 248 -16.07 0.73 -19.90
C ARG A 248 -16.23 0.94 -21.40
N SER A 249 -15.56 0.15 -22.23
CA SER A 249 -15.67 0.26 -23.69
C SER A 249 -17.06 -0.14 -24.19
N MET A 250 -17.67 -1.16 -23.58
CA MET A 250 -19.03 -1.63 -23.88
C MET A 250 -20.07 -0.55 -23.56
N ILE A 251 -20.10 -0.01 -22.34
CA ILE A 251 -21.10 0.99 -21.91
C ILE A 251 -21.01 2.34 -22.64
N LEU A 252 -19.95 2.56 -23.43
CA LEU A 252 -19.77 3.73 -24.32
C LEU A 252 -20.21 3.46 -25.77
N SER A 253 -20.49 2.20 -26.12
CA SER A 253 -21.07 1.81 -27.42
C SER A 253 -22.61 1.81 -27.39
N ASP A 254 -23.27 1.56 -28.52
CA ASP A 254 -24.74 1.52 -28.59
C ASP A 254 -25.36 0.43 -27.69
N PRO A 255 -26.44 0.72 -26.93
CA PRO A 255 -27.06 -0.22 -25.99
C PRO A 255 -27.53 -1.55 -26.57
N SER A 256 -27.84 -1.64 -27.86
CA SER A 256 -28.24 -2.90 -28.48
C SER A 256 -27.12 -3.94 -28.50
N GLY A 257 -25.84 -3.51 -28.48
CA GLY A 257 -24.67 -4.39 -28.47
C GLY A 257 -24.11 -4.71 -27.08
N TRP A 258 -24.75 -4.28 -25.99
CA TRP A 258 -24.23 -4.52 -24.63
C TRP A 258 -24.49 -5.96 -24.14
N ASP A 259 -23.44 -6.77 -24.05
CA ASP A 259 -23.47 -8.06 -23.34
C ASP A 259 -23.09 -7.91 -21.86
N LEU A 260 -24.06 -7.46 -21.07
CA LEU A 260 -23.90 -7.32 -19.62
C LEU A 260 -23.86 -8.67 -18.88
N GLN A 261 -24.33 -9.75 -19.52
CA GLN A 261 -24.35 -11.09 -18.92
C GLN A 261 -22.94 -11.69 -18.96
N GLU A 262 -22.26 -11.61 -20.10
CA GLU A 262 -20.86 -12.01 -20.24
C GLU A 262 -19.95 -11.24 -19.27
N MET A 263 -20.20 -9.94 -19.09
CA MET A 263 -19.42 -9.13 -18.13
C MET A 263 -19.64 -9.58 -16.68
N GLU A 264 -20.89 -9.84 -16.27
CA GLU A 264 -21.19 -10.34 -14.94
C GLU A 264 -20.53 -11.71 -14.68
N THR A 265 -20.60 -12.63 -15.64
CA THR A 265 -19.93 -13.93 -15.56
C THR A 265 -18.40 -13.78 -15.48
N ALA A 266 -17.78 -12.93 -16.30
CA ALA A 266 -16.33 -12.73 -16.29
C ALA A 266 -15.82 -12.14 -14.95
N TYR A 267 -16.58 -11.22 -14.34
CA TYR A 267 -16.29 -10.73 -12.98
C TYR A 267 -16.46 -11.83 -11.92
N GLN A 268 -17.50 -12.66 -12.02
CA GLN A 268 -17.71 -13.79 -11.11
C GLN A 268 -16.59 -14.84 -11.20
N GLU A 269 -16.15 -15.18 -12.41
CA GLU A 269 -15.00 -16.10 -12.62
C GLU A 269 -13.71 -15.55 -12.02
N LEU A 270 -13.44 -14.25 -12.21
CA LEU A 270 -12.28 -13.61 -11.58
C LEU A 270 -12.40 -13.62 -10.05
N GLN A 271 -13.59 -13.37 -9.51
CA GLN A 271 -13.83 -13.41 -8.06
C GLN A 271 -13.66 -14.80 -7.45
N GLN A 272 -14.06 -15.86 -8.18
CA GLN A 272 -13.91 -17.26 -7.72
C GLN A 272 -12.45 -17.73 -7.74
N ARG A 273 -11.64 -17.28 -8.71
CA ARG A 273 -10.22 -17.68 -8.82
C ARG A 273 -9.25 -16.78 -8.04
N ALA A 274 -9.67 -15.59 -7.64
CA ALA A 274 -8.78 -14.62 -6.99
C ALA A 274 -8.46 -15.02 -5.54
N ASN A 275 -7.18 -15.25 -5.26
CA ASN A 275 -6.68 -15.49 -3.91
C ASN A 275 -6.48 -14.17 -3.13
N TYR A 276 -6.43 -13.02 -3.80
CA TYR A 276 -6.18 -11.72 -3.19
C TYR A 276 -7.49 -10.99 -2.81
N LYS A 277 -7.84 -11.02 -1.52
CA LYS A 277 -9.09 -10.42 -0.99
C LYS A 277 -9.44 -9.01 -1.48
N PRO A 278 -8.49 -8.05 -1.63
CA PRO A 278 -8.82 -6.73 -2.16
C PRO A 278 -9.31 -6.70 -3.62
N VAL A 279 -8.94 -7.67 -4.46
CA VAL A 279 -9.51 -7.79 -5.82
C VAL A 279 -10.97 -8.22 -5.75
N ALA A 280 -11.31 -9.22 -4.93
CA ALA A 280 -12.70 -9.63 -4.69
C ALA A 280 -13.58 -8.46 -4.20
N ALA A 281 -13.09 -7.69 -3.22
CA ALA A 281 -13.80 -6.50 -2.71
C ALA A 281 -13.96 -5.37 -3.75
N GLN A 282 -13.06 -5.26 -4.73
CA GLN A 282 -13.23 -4.30 -5.84
C GLN A 282 -14.26 -4.78 -6.87
N ILE A 283 -14.36 -6.10 -7.08
CA ILE A 283 -15.38 -6.72 -7.96
C ILE A 283 -16.78 -6.53 -7.37
N ASP A 284 -16.94 -6.65 -6.04
CA ASP A 284 -18.24 -6.43 -5.37
C ASP A 284 -18.84 -5.04 -5.67
N LEU A 285 -17.99 -4.02 -5.85
CA LEU A 285 -18.40 -2.66 -6.22
C LEU A 285 -18.88 -2.53 -7.68
N ARG A 286 -18.67 -3.54 -8.53
CA ARG A 286 -19.07 -3.54 -9.96
C ARG A 286 -20.48 -4.06 -10.17
N TYR A 287 -20.96 -5.04 -9.40
CA TYR A 287 -22.31 -5.59 -9.58
C TYR A 287 -23.42 -4.52 -9.54
N PRO A 288 -23.45 -3.55 -8.61
CA PRO A 288 -24.47 -2.49 -8.63
C PRO A 288 -24.41 -1.59 -9.88
N ALA A 289 -23.25 -1.48 -10.54
CA ALA A 289 -23.15 -0.77 -11.80
C ALA A 289 -23.76 -1.60 -12.94
N ILE A 290 -23.43 -2.89 -13.04
CA ILE A 290 -23.98 -3.81 -14.05
C ILE A 290 -25.52 -3.81 -14.00
N GLN A 291 -26.11 -3.91 -12.80
CA GLN A 291 -27.57 -3.91 -12.66
C GLN A 291 -28.23 -2.60 -13.17
N ARG A 292 -27.60 -1.43 -12.96
CA ARG A 292 -28.10 -0.15 -13.51
C ARG A 292 -28.04 -0.11 -15.05
N TYR A 293 -26.99 -0.67 -15.65
CA TYR A 293 -26.91 -0.77 -17.11
C TYR A 293 -27.90 -1.79 -17.67
N ARG A 294 -28.20 -2.87 -16.93
CA ARG A 294 -29.22 -3.86 -17.30
C ARG A 294 -30.63 -3.25 -17.33
N GLN A 295 -30.97 -2.41 -16.34
CA GLN A 295 -32.21 -1.63 -16.34
C GLN A 295 -32.29 -0.68 -17.54
N ARG A 296 -31.25 0.13 -17.78
CA ARG A 296 -31.19 1.05 -18.93
C ARG A 296 -31.30 0.34 -20.29
N LYS A 297 -30.70 -0.86 -20.41
CA LYS A 297 -30.84 -1.66 -21.64
C LYS A 297 -32.28 -2.12 -21.85
N ALA A 298 -32.95 -2.58 -20.80
CA ALA A 298 -34.37 -2.98 -20.87
C ALA A 298 -35.27 -1.81 -21.30
N GLU A 299 -35.07 -0.61 -20.74
CA GLU A 299 -35.78 0.62 -21.13
C GLU A 299 -35.57 0.97 -22.62
N TYR A 300 -34.34 0.84 -23.12
CA TYR A 300 -33.99 1.05 -24.53
C TYR A 300 -34.63 0.00 -25.46
N ASP A 301 -34.58 -1.28 -25.07
CA ASP A 301 -35.16 -2.39 -25.82
C ASP A 301 -36.71 -2.24 -25.90
N ASP A 302 -37.35 -1.80 -24.81
CA ASP A 302 -38.79 -1.48 -24.79
C ASP A 302 -39.13 -0.26 -25.65
N LEU A 303 -38.31 0.79 -25.65
CA LEU A 303 -38.52 1.95 -26.53
C LEU A 303 -38.42 1.55 -28.01
N LYS A 304 -37.44 0.72 -28.40
CA LYS A 304 -37.34 0.16 -29.76
C LYS A 304 -38.53 -0.73 -30.12
N ARG A 305 -39.05 -1.50 -29.15
CA ARG A 305 -40.25 -2.32 -29.33
C ARG A 305 -41.48 -1.44 -29.57
N LEU A 306 -41.65 -0.34 -28.83
CA LEU A 306 -42.75 0.60 -29.00
C LEU A 306 -42.69 1.34 -30.33
N THR A 307 -41.53 1.89 -30.73
CA THR A 307 -41.39 2.60 -32.01
C THR A 307 -41.68 1.68 -33.20
N SER A 308 -41.10 0.47 -33.22
CA SER A 308 -41.36 -0.50 -34.29
C SER A 308 -42.79 -1.03 -34.33
N GLN A 309 -43.53 -1.00 -33.21
CA GLN A 309 -44.97 -1.30 -33.18
C GLN A 309 -45.82 -0.15 -33.76
N THR A 310 -45.45 1.10 -33.48
CA THR A 310 -46.12 2.28 -34.06
C THR A 310 -45.88 2.35 -35.56
N GLU A 311 -44.63 2.23 -36.02
CA GLU A 311 -44.26 2.22 -37.45
C GLU A 311 -45.04 1.17 -38.25
N ARG A 312 -45.24 -0.04 -37.68
CA ARG A 312 -46.04 -1.09 -38.33
C ARG A 312 -47.51 -0.72 -38.43
N ARG A 313 -48.12 -0.14 -37.39
CA ARG A 313 -49.52 0.31 -37.44
C ARG A 313 -49.71 1.44 -38.44
N ASP A 314 -48.80 2.39 -38.48
CA ASP A 314 -48.89 3.53 -39.40
C ASP A 314 -48.74 3.04 -40.86
N ALA A 315 -47.86 2.07 -41.11
CA ALA A 315 -47.75 1.40 -42.40
C ALA A 315 -49.01 0.60 -42.79
N GLU A 316 -49.64 -0.11 -41.84
CA GLU A 316 -50.91 -0.82 -42.06
C GLU A 316 -52.06 0.15 -42.41
N LEU A 317 -52.14 1.29 -41.71
CA LEU A 317 -53.14 2.33 -41.98
C LEU A 317 -52.93 2.99 -43.35
N LEU A 318 -51.68 3.29 -43.72
CA LEU A 318 -51.34 3.80 -45.05
C LEU A 318 -51.68 2.80 -46.16
N ALA A 319 -51.36 1.51 -45.98
CA ALA A 319 -51.70 0.46 -46.94
C ALA A 319 -53.22 0.34 -47.16
N GLN A 320 -54.01 0.44 -46.07
CA GLN A 320 -55.47 0.45 -46.14
C GLN A 320 -56.03 1.71 -46.82
N GLN A 321 -55.42 2.88 -46.58
CA GLN A 321 -55.88 4.16 -47.15
C GLN A 321 -55.54 4.31 -48.64
N PHE A 322 -54.42 3.76 -49.11
CA PHE A 322 -53.95 3.90 -50.48
C PHE A 322 -54.15 2.67 -51.39
N GLY A 323 -54.67 1.55 -50.85
CA GLY A 323 -55.14 0.41 -51.65
C GLY A 323 -54.05 -0.33 -52.43
N LEU A 324 -52.79 -0.25 -51.99
CA LEU A 324 -51.66 -0.92 -52.63
C LEU A 324 -51.50 -2.36 -52.10
N PRO A 325 -51.34 -3.37 -52.98
CA PRO A 325 -51.19 -4.76 -52.54
C PRO A 325 -49.84 -5.00 -51.88
N THR A 326 -49.87 -5.51 -50.65
CA THR A 326 -48.69 -5.90 -49.86
C THR A 326 -47.82 -6.88 -50.64
N SER A 327 -46.63 -6.45 -51.07
CA SER A 327 -45.68 -7.29 -51.80
C SER A 327 -44.24 -7.04 -51.35
N GLU A 328 -43.73 -8.01 -50.59
CA GLU A 328 -42.33 -8.44 -50.41
C GLU A 328 -41.25 -7.47 -49.86
N PRO A 329 -40.23 -7.99 -49.15
CA PRO A 329 -39.05 -7.22 -48.77
C PRO A 329 -38.18 -6.87 -49.99
N PRO A 330 -37.40 -5.77 -49.94
CA PRO A 330 -36.64 -5.31 -51.09
C PRO A 330 -35.52 -6.30 -51.45
N THR A 331 -35.71 -7.02 -52.56
CA THR A 331 -34.62 -7.73 -53.23
C THR A 331 -33.76 -6.72 -53.98
N THR A 332 -32.45 -6.96 -53.97
CA THR A 332 -31.40 -6.10 -54.54
C THR A 332 -31.67 -5.62 -55.98
N PHE A 333 -31.49 -4.33 -56.22
CA PHE A 333 -31.45 -3.75 -57.57
C PHE A 333 -30.25 -4.29 -58.39
N PRO A 334 -30.47 -4.71 -59.65
CA PRO A 334 -29.45 -4.69 -60.69
C PRO A 334 -29.56 -3.39 -61.52
N THR A 335 -28.40 -2.81 -61.82
CA THR A 335 -28.23 -1.64 -62.69
C THR A 335 -28.43 -1.99 -64.17
N ASP A 336 -29.30 -1.28 -64.91
CA ASP A 336 -28.88 -0.53 -66.12
C ASP A 336 -30.00 0.35 -66.74
N PRO A 337 -29.67 1.38 -67.57
CA PRO A 337 -30.60 2.44 -67.97
C PRO A 337 -31.04 2.44 -69.45
N ALA A 338 -32.33 2.68 -69.70
CA ALA A 338 -32.94 3.17 -70.97
C ALA A 338 -34.48 3.28 -70.75
N LEU A 339 -35.25 4.21 -71.31
CA LEU A 339 -35.01 5.36 -72.20
C LEU A 339 -36.25 6.31 -72.14
N ILE A 340 -36.03 7.61 -72.39
CA ILE A 340 -37.00 8.61 -72.90
C ILE A 340 -38.05 9.21 -71.92
N SER A 341 -38.26 10.53 -72.08
CA SER A 341 -39.00 11.47 -71.23
C SER A 341 -40.23 12.04 -72.00
N PRO A 342 -40.66 13.31 -71.81
CA PRO A 342 -41.47 13.96 -70.75
C PRO A 342 -42.86 14.35 -71.36
N PRO A 343 -43.59 15.47 -71.06
CA PRO A 343 -43.54 16.54 -70.02
C PRO A 343 -44.91 16.66 -69.27
N GLU A 344 -45.41 17.76 -68.65
CA GLU A 344 -45.04 19.19 -68.53
C GLU A 344 -45.70 19.85 -67.28
N GLY A 345 -45.48 21.16 -67.06
CA GLY A 345 -46.35 22.02 -66.23
C GLY A 345 -46.00 22.06 -64.73
N SER A 346 -44.89 22.65 -64.28
CA SER A 346 -44.61 24.10 -64.20
C SER A 346 -45.45 24.87 -63.16
N LEU A 347 -44.85 25.25 -62.02
CA LEU A 347 -44.53 26.64 -61.65
C LEU A 347 -44.07 26.76 -60.17
N VAL A 348 -42.92 27.41 -59.99
CA VAL A 348 -42.38 27.95 -58.72
C VAL A 348 -43.08 29.31 -58.39
N PRO A 349 -43.06 29.88 -57.16
CA PRO A 349 -41.82 30.19 -56.41
C PRO A 349 -41.85 30.13 -54.86
N SER A 350 -40.66 30.28 -54.28
CA SER A 350 -40.38 30.60 -52.86
C SER A 350 -40.39 32.15 -52.63
N PRO A 351 -39.81 32.71 -51.55
CA PRO A 351 -40.04 32.51 -50.10
C PRO A 351 -40.36 33.85 -49.36
N VAL A 352 -40.86 33.84 -48.11
CA VAL A 352 -40.82 35.02 -47.20
C VAL A 352 -40.57 34.61 -45.74
N VAL A 353 -39.84 35.46 -45.01
CA VAL A 353 -39.41 35.35 -43.60
C VAL A 353 -40.04 36.45 -42.75
N PHE A 354 -40.45 36.16 -41.51
CA PHE A 354 -40.66 37.06 -40.34
C PHE A 354 -40.68 36.12 -39.11
N ASP A 355 -39.80 36.18 -38.10
CA ASP A 355 -39.40 37.23 -37.14
C ASP A 355 -40.51 37.69 -36.16
N GLY A 356 -40.17 37.80 -34.86
CA GLY A 356 -41.06 38.27 -33.79
C GLY A 356 -41.02 37.46 -32.47
N ALA A 357 -40.35 38.01 -31.44
CA ALA A 357 -40.19 37.43 -30.10
C ALA A 357 -41.45 37.46 -29.20
N GLN A 358 -41.48 36.63 -28.14
CA GLN A 358 -41.61 37.06 -26.71
C GLN A 358 -41.59 35.90 -25.70
N SER A 359 -41.21 36.20 -24.46
CA SER A 359 -41.03 35.27 -23.33
C SER A 359 -42.20 35.36 -22.31
N PRO A 360 -42.05 34.95 -21.03
CA PRO A 360 -42.26 33.60 -20.49
C PRO A 360 -43.47 33.52 -19.53
N LEU A 361 -43.82 32.33 -19.02
CA LEU A 361 -44.78 32.20 -17.90
C LEU A 361 -44.29 31.29 -16.76
N MET A 362 -44.57 31.76 -15.53
CA MET A 362 -44.38 31.10 -14.24
C MET A 362 -45.69 30.44 -13.77
N ILE A 363 -45.60 29.57 -12.74
CA ILE A 363 -46.55 29.31 -11.62
C ILE A 363 -46.11 27.95 -11.00
N ALA A 364 -45.44 27.98 -9.85
CA ALA A 364 -45.98 27.77 -8.48
C ALA A 364 -46.32 26.29 -8.19
N ASP A 365 -45.60 25.60 -7.31
CA ASP A 365 -45.62 25.65 -5.83
C ASP A 365 -46.55 24.59 -5.21
N SER A 366 -45.95 23.70 -4.41
CA SER A 366 -46.58 22.87 -3.37
C SER A 366 -45.51 22.00 -2.73
N GLY A 367 -44.95 22.47 -1.61
CA GLY A 367 -44.08 21.63 -0.78
C GLY A 367 -44.87 20.68 0.13
N LEU A 368 -44.40 19.45 0.31
CA LEU A 368 -44.73 18.63 1.48
C LEU A 368 -43.47 18.00 2.06
N GLN A 369 -43.28 18.24 3.36
CA GLN A 369 -42.14 17.82 4.15
C GLN A 369 -42.62 16.74 5.12
N MET A 370 -41.98 15.57 5.16
CA MET A 370 -42.26 14.58 6.19
C MET A 370 -41.03 13.74 6.57
N THR A 371 -41.08 13.22 7.80
CA THR A 371 -39.95 12.89 8.67
C THR A 371 -39.52 11.41 8.63
N PRO A 372 -38.29 11.07 9.10
CA PRO A 372 -37.86 9.68 9.25
C PRO A 372 -38.50 9.01 10.49
N PRO A 373 -38.69 7.68 10.50
CA PRO A 373 -39.08 6.94 11.70
C PRO A 373 -37.87 6.55 12.56
N VAL A 374 -38.00 6.75 13.88
CA VAL A 374 -37.18 6.14 14.94
C VAL A 374 -38.00 5.02 15.58
N SER A 375 -37.37 3.87 15.88
CA SER A 375 -37.71 2.82 16.88
C SER A 375 -37.01 1.50 16.46
N THR A 376 -36.54 0.60 17.32
CA THR A 376 -36.45 0.57 18.80
C THR A 376 -35.31 -0.38 19.22
N GLU A 377 -34.92 -0.32 20.49
CA GLU A 377 -34.00 -1.29 21.10
C GLU A 377 -34.59 -2.71 21.18
N THR A 378 -33.74 -3.73 21.14
CA THR A 378 -34.02 -5.02 21.81
C THR A 378 -32.72 -5.56 22.37
N GLY A 379 -32.58 -5.53 23.70
CA GLY A 379 -31.47 -6.16 24.39
C GLY A 379 -31.70 -7.64 24.63
N ILE A 380 -30.63 -8.43 24.61
CA ILE A 380 -30.62 -9.79 25.18
C ILE A 380 -29.42 -9.88 26.13
N LEU A 381 -29.71 -10.25 27.38
CA LEU A 381 -28.72 -10.55 28.43
C LEU A 381 -28.40 -12.05 28.41
N LEU A 382 -27.14 -12.42 28.71
CA LEU A 382 -26.77 -13.18 29.93
C LEU A 382 -25.35 -13.78 29.86
N SER A 383 -24.61 -13.65 30.99
CA SER A 383 -23.55 -14.54 31.54
C SER A 383 -22.44 -15.12 30.63
N GLY A 384 -21.16 -15.16 31.01
CA GLY A 384 -20.46 -14.78 32.25
C GLY A 384 -19.26 -15.74 32.49
N GLY A 385 -18.10 -15.25 32.93
CA GLY A 385 -16.94 -16.13 33.20
C GLY A 385 -15.56 -15.45 33.22
N VAL A 386 -15.04 -15.27 34.43
CA VAL A 386 -13.75 -14.67 34.85
C VAL A 386 -12.49 -15.17 34.09
N ALA A 387 -11.57 -14.24 33.74
CA ALA A 387 -10.12 -14.49 33.64
C ALA A 387 -9.31 -13.17 33.77
N ASP A 388 -8.07 -13.26 34.26
CA ASP A 388 -7.31 -12.14 34.84
C ASP A 388 -6.64 -11.11 33.90
N GLY A 389 -6.71 -9.84 34.31
CA GLY A 389 -5.51 -9.04 34.61
C GLY A 389 -4.48 -8.73 33.51
N LYS A 390 -4.76 -7.73 32.65
CA LYS A 390 -3.79 -6.71 32.15
C LYS A 390 -4.46 -5.68 31.23
N THR A 391 -5.12 -4.67 31.81
CA THR A 391 -5.72 -3.54 31.06
C THR A 391 -4.68 -2.50 30.65
N ALA A 392 -3.93 -2.80 29.59
CA ALA A 392 -3.41 -1.75 28.71
C ALA A 392 -4.51 -1.40 27.69
N SER A 393 -4.72 -0.11 27.40
CA SER A 393 -5.59 0.30 26.28
C SER A 393 -4.96 -0.16 24.97
N GLN A 394 -5.36 -1.34 24.49
CA GLN A 394 -4.87 -1.92 23.24
C GLN A 394 -5.47 -1.13 22.07
N ILE A 395 -4.64 -0.26 21.49
CA ILE A 395 -4.91 0.32 20.17
C ILE A 395 -4.96 -0.85 19.18
N PRO A 396 -6.01 -1.00 18.35
CA PRO A 396 -6.07 -2.05 17.33
C PRO A 396 -4.86 -1.93 16.39
N ALA A 397 -4.27 -3.05 15.99
CA ALA A 397 -3.03 -3.09 15.21
C ALA A 397 -3.06 -2.34 13.85
N ASN A 398 -4.26 -1.98 13.36
CA ASN A 398 -4.50 -1.23 12.12
C ASN A 398 -5.06 0.19 12.37
N SER A 399 -4.88 0.75 13.56
CA SER A 399 -5.35 2.10 13.90
C SER A 399 -4.47 3.18 13.23
N PRO A 400 -5.05 4.25 12.64
CA PRO A 400 -4.28 5.37 12.11
C PRO A 400 -3.69 6.30 13.19
N TYR A 401 -3.97 6.03 14.48
CA TYR A 401 -3.56 6.88 15.60
C TYR A 401 -2.27 6.40 16.27
N VAL A 402 -1.30 7.32 16.46
CA VAL A 402 -0.05 7.09 17.23
C VAL A 402 -0.26 7.14 18.75
N GLY A 403 -1.43 7.58 19.19
CA GLY A 403 -1.91 7.52 20.57
C GLY A 403 -3.39 7.83 20.66
N ALA A 404 -4.07 7.31 21.68
CA ALA A 404 -5.46 7.64 21.97
C ALA A 404 -5.64 7.84 23.48
N GLY A 405 -6.44 8.83 23.87
CA GLY A 405 -6.62 9.21 25.28
C GLY A 405 -7.41 10.50 25.44
N ILE A 406 -7.49 11.00 26.68
CA ILE A 406 -8.14 12.25 27.02
C ILE A 406 -7.10 13.36 27.05
N VAL A 407 -7.30 14.45 26.31
CA VAL A 407 -6.40 15.61 26.39
C VAL A 407 -6.65 16.34 27.70
N ARG A 408 -5.58 16.66 28.42
CA ARG A 408 -5.61 17.53 29.61
C ARG A 408 -4.59 18.65 29.44
N ARG A 409 -4.93 19.84 29.96
CA ARG A 409 -3.97 20.93 30.13
C ARG A 409 -3.29 20.77 31.49
N THR A 410 -1.97 20.84 31.52
CA THR A 410 -1.19 20.94 32.76
C THR A 410 -0.59 22.34 32.87
N GLN A 411 -0.57 22.88 34.09
CA GLN A 411 0.12 24.14 34.39
C GLN A 411 1.49 23.80 34.97
N THR A 412 2.54 24.25 34.28
CA THR A 412 3.92 24.21 34.77
C THR A 412 4.48 25.62 34.60
N GLN A 413 5.38 26.05 35.51
CA GLN A 413 5.67 27.47 35.78
C GLN A 413 6.11 28.37 34.60
N ASP A 414 6.40 27.83 33.42
CA ASP A 414 6.86 28.60 32.24
C ASP A 414 6.16 28.30 30.91
N ALA A 415 5.16 27.40 30.85
CA ALA A 415 4.40 27.15 29.61
C ALA A 415 3.06 26.45 29.83
N GLU A 416 2.08 26.76 28.98
CA GLU A 416 0.91 25.90 28.80
C GLU A 416 1.34 24.60 28.10
N LYS A 417 1.26 23.46 28.80
CA LYS A 417 1.53 22.15 28.22
C LYS A 417 0.25 21.33 28.15
N TYR A 418 0.07 20.61 27.05
CA TYR A 418 -0.99 19.64 26.88
C TYR A 418 -0.43 18.24 27.09
N VAL A 419 -1.22 17.35 27.70
CA VAL A 419 -0.86 15.94 27.92
C VAL A 419 -2.01 15.05 27.53
N LEU A 420 -1.69 13.87 26.99
CA LEU A 420 -2.64 12.80 26.75
C LEU A 420 -2.68 11.89 27.98
N MET A 421 -3.87 11.58 28.48
CA MET A 421 -4.05 10.73 29.66
C MET A 421 -4.96 9.54 29.36
N SER A 422 -4.74 8.41 30.02
CA SER A 422 -5.68 7.29 29.99
C SER A 422 -6.96 7.63 30.75
N PRO A 423 -8.09 6.91 30.53
CA PRO A 423 -9.29 7.04 31.35
C PRO A 423 -9.03 6.82 32.85
N GLY A 424 -8.04 5.98 33.19
CA GLY A 424 -7.56 5.75 34.56
C GLY A 424 -6.61 6.82 35.12
N GLY A 425 -6.47 7.97 34.46
CA GLY A 425 -5.70 9.11 34.98
C GLY A 425 -4.17 9.00 34.87
N LYS A 426 -3.63 8.02 34.14
CA LYS A 426 -2.19 7.92 33.89
C LYS A 426 -1.81 8.82 32.71
N VAL A 427 -0.77 9.66 32.85
CA VAL A 427 -0.18 10.40 31.73
C VAL A 427 0.47 9.41 30.75
N LEU A 428 0.12 9.52 29.48
CA LEU A 428 0.59 8.67 28.38
C LEU A 428 1.61 9.38 27.50
N ALA A 429 1.44 10.69 27.28
CA ALA A 429 2.34 11.52 26.49
C ALA A 429 2.14 13.02 26.78
N THR A 430 3.14 13.85 26.49
CA THR A 430 3.02 15.31 26.31
C THR A 430 2.69 15.60 24.85
N LEU A 431 1.84 16.59 24.60
CA LEU A 431 1.36 16.95 23.27
C LEU A 431 1.92 18.29 22.81
N ARG A 432 2.40 18.33 21.58
CA ARG A 432 2.84 19.54 20.86
C ARG A 432 2.10 19.60 19.53
N ALA A 433 1.53 20.75 19.18
CA ALA A 433 0.94 20.95 17.86
C ALA A 433 2.05 21.11 16.79
N GLU A 434 1.93 20.42 15.64
CA GLU A 434 2.87 20.56 14.51
C GLU A 434 2.59 21.85 13.71
N SER A 435 1.32 22.25 13.59
CA SER A 435 0.88 23.51 12.96
C SER A 435 -0.13 24.28 13.82
N ALA A 436 -0.36 25.55 13.48
CA ALA A 436 -1.33 26.41 14.17
C ALA A 436 -2.80 25.94 13.99
N ASP A 437 -3.07 25.09 13.01
CA ASP A 437 -4.40 24.54 12.73
C ASP A 437 -4.82 23.45 13.73
N VAL A 438 -3.86 22.89 14.48
CA VAL A 438 -4.08 21.81 15.45
C VAL A 438 -4.41 22.40 16.83
N ASN A 439 -5.67 22.79 17.02
CA ASN A 439 -6.14 23.39 18.27
C ASN A 439 -6.31 22.36 19.42
N LEU A 440 -5.24 22.14 20.18
CA LEU A 440 -5.25 21.27 21.36
C LEU A 440 -6.08 21.82 22.54
N ALA A 441 -6.32 23.14 22.59
CA ALA A 441 -7.06 23.78 23.68
C ALA A 441 -8.55 23.40 23.67
N GLU A 442 -9.16 23.37 22.48
CA GLU A 442 -10.57 22.96 22.30
C GLU A 442 -10.82 21.46 22.56
N GLN A 443 -9.76 20.64 22.61
CA GLN A 443 -9.88 19.20 22.83
C GLN A 443 -9.69 18.78 24.29
N VAL A 444 -9.38 19.72 25.19
CA VAL A 444 -9.23 19.46 26.63
C VAL A 444 -10.51 18.83 27.20
N GLY A 445 -10.36 17.69 27.87
CA GLY A 445 -11.45 16.90 28.44
C GLY A 445 -12.12 15.92 27.46
N LYS A 446 -11.82 15.99 26.16
CA LYS A 446 -12.36 15.07 25.14
C LYS A 446 -11.43 13.88 24.91
N SER A 447 -12.04 12.74 24.57
CA SER A 447 -11.34 11.55 24.11
C SER A 447 -10.99 11.68 22.63
N VAL A 448 -9.70 11.63 22.30
CA VAL A 448 -9.19 11.81 20.94
C VAL A 448 -8.19 10.71 20.56
N GLY A 449 -8.19 10.36 19.27
CA GLY A 449 -7.10 9.68 18.59
C GLY A 449 -6.21 10.73 17.95
N LEU A 450 -4.90 10.60 18.13
CA LEU A 450 -3.90 11.54 17.63
C LEU A 450 -3.14 10.94 16.46
N GLN A 451 -2.96 11.74 15.42
CA GLN A 451 -2.14 11.47 14.24
C GLN A 451 -0.90 12.37 14.30
N GLY A 452 0.22 11.89 13.74
CA GLY A 452 1.49 12.61 13.72
C GLY A 452 2.67 11.74 14.13
N LYS A 453 3.67 12.32 14.80
CA LYS A 453 4.90 11.62 15.19
C LYS A 453 4.95 11.44 16.71
N ARG A 454 5.43 10.29 17.18
CA ARG A 454 5.65 9.99 18.61
C ARG A 454 7.08 9.56 18.84
N TRP A 455 7.73 10.15 19.84
CA TRP A 455 9.06 9.75 20.31
C TRP A 455 9.11 9.88 21.83
N PHE A 456 10.07 9.23 22.48
CA PHE A 456 10.33 9.44 23.91
C PHE A 456 11.24 10.66 24.11
N ASP A 457 10.88 11.56 25.02
CA ASP A 457 11.69 12.75 25.34
C ASP A 457 12.28 12.61 26.74
N ASP A 458 13.59 12.35 26.81
CA ASP A 458 14.33 12.16 28.06
C ASP A 458 14.30 13.41 28.97
N ALA A 459 14.12 14.61 28.42
CA ALA A 459 14.05 15.84 29.21
C ALA A 459 12.68 16.04 29.89
N VAL A 460 11.63 15.36 29.40
CA VAL A 460 10.28 15.38 29.98
C VAL A 460 9.93 14.06 30.67
N GLY A 461 10.73 13.00 30.47
CA GLY A 461 10.55 11.68 31.08
C GLY A 461 9.28 10.95 30.63
N THR A 462 8.75 11.30 29.45
CA THR A 462 7.51 10.76 28.90
C THR A 462 7.53 10.86 27.37
N ASP A 463 6.63 10.14 26.70
CA ASP A 463 6.50 10.28 25.25
C ASP A 463 6.05 11.70 24.88
N VAL A 464 6.61 12.27 23.83
CA VAL A 464 6.09 13.46 23.17
C VAL A 464 5.41 13.03 21.87
N ILE A 465 4.20 13.54 21.66
CA ILE A 465 3.47 13.41 20.39
C ILE A 465 3.41 14.80 19.75
N GLU A 466 4.06 14.92 18.59
CA GLU A 466 3.85 16.02 17.65
C GLU A 466 2.59 15.69 16.85
N VAL A 467 1.52 16.43 17.16
CA VAL A 467 0.17 16.20 16.65
C VAL A 467 0.03 16.93 15.32
N SER A 468 -0.11 16.16 14.25
CA SER A 468 -0.39 16.63 12.89
C SER A 468 -1.90 16.64 12.58
N GLY A 469 -2.68 15.88 13.36
CA GLY A 469 -4.13 15.75 13.21
C GLY A 469 -4.75 15.06 14.42
N LEU A 470 -6.04 15.27 14.65
CA LEU A 470 -6.78 14.69 15.76
C LEU A 470 -8.22 14.37 15.36
N GLU A 471 -8.75 13.27 15.90
CA GLU A 471 -10.11 12.79 15.63
C GLU A 471 -10.78 12.37 16.95
N ALA A 472 -12.08 12.58 17.10
CA ALA A 472 -12.81 12.18 18.31
C ALA A 472 -13.00 10.65 18.34
N VAL A 473 -12.57 10.00 19.41
CA VAL A 473 -12.67 8.53 19.55
C VAL A 473 -13.36 8.12 20.84
N ARG A 474 -14.02 6.96 20.82
CA ARG A 474 -14.54 6.32 22.03
C ARG A 474 -13.47 5.38 22.59
N LEU A 475 -12.89 5.76 23.72
CA LEU A 475 -12.02 4.89 24.51
C LEU A 475 -12.89 3.78 25.15
N ARG A 476 -12.39 2.54 25.13
CA ARG A 476 -12.98 1.38 25.79
C ARG A 476 -12.27 1.09 27.11
#